data_AF-A0A6G1VJV5-F1
#
_entry.id   AF-A0A6G1VJV5-F1
#
_cell.length_a   1.000
_cell.length_b   1.000
_cell.length_c   1.000
_cell.angle_alpha   90.00
_cell.angle_beta   90.00
_cell.angle_gamma   90.00
#
_symmetry.space_group_name_H-M   'P 1'
#
loop_
_entity.id
_entity.type
_entity.pdbx_description
1 polymer ?
#
loop_
_entity_poly.entity_id
_entity_poly.type
_entity_poly.pdbx_seq_one_letter_code
_entity_poly.pdbx_strand_id
1 'polypeptide(L)'
;MAKIVNFYPVGIQTFSNIREGKYLYIDKTQYIVDFREKKMKYVFLSRPRRFGKSLFASTLQAYFEGRKELFEGLAIADYEKEWVKHPVLHFDLSGAKHFDADALNSYLNLQLLPYEKLYGKGEGEIYPNERLDGIVKRAYEQTGEKAVVIIDEYDAPLLDVVHEKENLQPLRRIMQNFYSPLKKLDPYLEFTFITGITKFSQLSIFSELNNLDNISMFDQYSAICGISKKELTTQMKPDIEALGEALGMTYEECLAELTRFYDGYHFSKKSEDVFNPFSLVKALNARDIAPYWFGSGTPTYLIKTLQKYHVNVMDIEKKSCDVDDFDVSPEMMTSALPLLYQSGYLTIKKYNPILHRYTLEYPNREVKIGMLKSLAPNYLSPISLDNNSLVGDFLEKLYDTDVEGAMVRLKAYLASISNRLSNKSERDFQTVFYLIFNLMGAHMRVEENSAIGRADAVVYMPDAVFVFELKYDGSAAEAIRQIDEKGYLIPYSADGKRLFKIGVNYDSTQRTISDWIIKED
;
A
#
# COMPACT_ATOMS: atom_id res chain seq x y z
N MET A 1 -16.80 -17.70 -25.74
CA MET A 1 -16.20 -17.72 -24.39
C MET A 1 -14.77 -17.26 -24.53
N ALA A 2 -14.38 -16.23 -23.80
CA ALA A 2 -13.03 -15.71 -23.94
C ALA A 2 -12.01 -16.68 -23.32
N LYS A 3 -10.86 -16.82 -23.99
CA LYS A 3 -9.82 -17.79 -23.63
C LYS A 3 -9.35 -17.58 -22.19
N ILE A 4 -9.36 -18.63 -21.38
CA ILE A 4 -8.71 -18.63 -20.07
C ILE A 4 -7.22 -18.81 -20.32
N VAL A 5 -6.42 -17.79 -19.98
CA VAL A 5 -4.95 -17.84 -20.14
C VAL A 5 -4.32 -18.53 -18.94
N ASN A 6 -4.75 -18.16 -17.73
CA ASN A 6 -4.32 -18.76 -16.47
C ASN A 6 -5.47 -18.78 -15.46
N PHE A 7 -5.32 -19.62 -14.43
CA PHE A 7 -6.11 -19.50 -13.20
C PHE A 7 -5.39 -18.56 -12.24
N TYR A 8 -6.03 -17.45 -11.88
CA TYR A 8 -5.42 -16.42 -11.04
C TYR A 8 -5.70 -16.68 -9.55
N PRO A 9 -4.69 -16.68 -8.67
CA PRO A 9 -4.86 -16.98 -7.24
C PRO A 9 -5.43 -15.78 -6.45
N VAL A 10 -6.58 -15.26 -6.86
CA VAL A 10 -7.18 -14.08 -6.22
C VAL A 10 -7.58 -14.40 -4.78
N GLY A 11 -6.84 -13.85 -3.82
CA GLY A 11 -7.09 -14.05 -2.39
C GLY A 11 -6.57 -15.38 -1.82
N ILE A 12 -5.92 -16.22 -2.64
CA ILE A 12 -5.30 -17.47 -2.16
C ILE A 12 -3.91 -17.14 -1.62
N GLN A 13 -3.67 -17.45 -0.36
CA GLN A 13 -2.39 -17.20 0.31
C GLN A 13 -1.62 -18.49 0.65
N THR A 14 -2.24 -19.64 0.45
CA THR A 14 -1.61 -20.94 0.73
C THR A 14 -0.87 -21.43 -0.51
N PHE A 15 0.45 -21.62 -0.40
CA PHE A 15 1.30 -22.05 -1.51
C PHE A 15 0.86 -23.39 -2.09
N SER A 16 0.51 -24.37 -1.25
CA SER A 16 0.06 -25.68 -1.73
C SER A 16 -1.20 -25.60 -2.58
N ASN A 17 -2.19 -24.78 -2.17
CA ASN A 17 -3.42 -24.61 -2.94
C ASN A 17 -3.14 -24.01 -4.33
N ILE A 18 -2.19 -23.08 -4.44
CA ILE A 18 -1.78 -22.48 -5.72
C ILE A 18 -1.15 -23.54 -6.61
N ARG A 19 -0.21 -24.33 -6.09
CA ARG A 19 0.53 -25.34 -6.85
C ARG A 19 -0.35 -26.52 -7.26
N GLU A 20 -1.09 -27.10 -6.32
CA GLU A 20 -2.01 -28.22 -6.55
C GLU A 20 -3.18 -27.83 -7.47
N GLY A 21 -3.70 -26.60 -7.29
CA GLY A 21 -4.76 -26.04 -8.12
C GLY A 21 -4.30 -25.51 -9.48
N LYS A 22 -3.00 -25.58 -9.79
CA LYS A 22 -2.40 -25.08 -11.05
C LYS A 22 -2.73 -23.61 -11.33
N TYR A 23 -2.76 -22.81 -10.27
CA TYR A 23 -2.86 -21.36 -10.39
C TYR A 23 -1.53 -20.75 -10.84
N LEU A 24 -1.58 -19.57 -11.43
CA LEU A 24 -0.40 -18.78 -11.75
C LEU A 24 0.41 -18.52 -10.47
N TYR A 25 1.69 -18.91 -10.48
CA TYR A 25 2.64 -18.66 -9.41
C TYR A 25 3.89 -18.03 -9.99
N ILE A 26 4.24 -16.83 -9.52
CA ILE A 26 5.51 -16.18 -9.86
C ILE A 26 6.57 -16.71 -8.91
N ASP A 27 7.59 -17.35 -9.46
CA ASP A 27 8.59 -18.06 -8.66
C ASP A 27 9.48 -17.11 -7.86
N LYS A 28 9.36 -17.19 -6.52
CA LYS A 28 10.19 -16.45 -5.56
C LYS A 28 11.20 -17.34 -4.83
N THR A 29 11.32 -18.60 -5.23
CA THR A 29 12.10 -19.60 -4.49
C THR A 29 13.61 -19.42 -4.65
N GLN A 30 14.06 -18.64 -5.64
CA GLN A 30 15.46 -18.20 -5.75
C GLN A 30 15.93 -17.39 -4.53
N TYR A 31 15.03 -16.67 -3.85
CA TYR A 31 15.37 -15.97 -2.60
C TYR A 31 15.61 -16.96 -1.44
N ILE A 32 14.93 -18.11 -1.45
CA ILE A 32 15.16 -19.18 -0.48
C ILE A 32 16.54 -19.78 -0.70
N VAL A 33 16.94 -20.03 -1.96
CA VAL A 33 18.29 -20.47 -2.33
C VAL A 33 19.33 -19.51 -1.74
N ASP A 34 19.16 -18.20 -1.97
CA ASP A 34 20.08 -17.18 -1.48
C ASP A 34 20.16 -17.17 0.06
N PHE A 35 19.04 -17.35 0.77
CA PHE A 35 19.05 -17.50 2.23
C PHE A 35 19.86 -18.71 2.69
N ARG A 36 19.75 -19.86 1.99
CA ARG A 36 20.51 -21.07 2.32
C ARG A 36 21.99 -20.91 2.04
N GLU A 37 22.37 -20.36 0.90
CA GLU A 37 23.77 -20.13 0.52
C GLU A 37 24.47 -19.15 1.48
N LYS A 38 23.76 -18.09 1.89
CA LYS A 38 24.25 -17.11 2.87
C LYS A 38 24.12 -17.57 4.32
N LYS A 39 23.55 -18.76 4.56
CA LYS A 39 23.30 -19.32 5.90
C LYS A 39 22.52 -18.36 6.80
N MET A 40 21.55 -17.64 6.21
CA MET A 40 20.67 -16.75 6.96
C MET A 40 19.75 -17.57 7.84
N LYS A 41 19.65 -17.20 9.12
CA LYS A 41 18.89 -17.95 10.13
C LYS A 41 17.70 -17.18 10.68
N TYR A 42 17.88 -15.90 10.95
CA TYR A 42 16.87 -15.04 11.58
C TYR A 42 16.52 -13.92 10.61
N VAL A 43 15.41 -14.09 9.88
CA VAL A 43 15.04 -13.19 8.78
C VAL A 43 13.78 -12.43 9.14
N PHE A 44 13.85 -11.10 9.03
CA PHE A 44 12.71 -10.21 9.15
C PHE A 44 12.40 -9.54 7.82
N LEU A 45 11.14 -9.63 7.38
CA LEU A 45 10.64 -8.97 6.18
C LEU A 45 9.38 -8.17 6.47
N SER A 46 9.42 -6.86 6.27
CA SER A 46 8.24 -6.00 6.24
C SER A 46 7.89 -5.58 4.82
N ARG A 47 6.61 -5.72 4.47
CA ARG A 47 6.05 -5.27 3.19
C ARG A 47 4.61 -4.80 3.39
N PRO A 48 4.12 -3.90 2.53
CA PRO A 48 2.74 -3.44 2.62
C PRO A 48 1.71 -4.58 2.59
N ARG A 49 0.49 -4.26 3.00
CA ARG A 49 -0.63 -5.22 2.95
C ARG A 49 -0.82 -5.72 1.51
N ARG A 50 -1.10 -7.01 1.35
CA ARG A 50 -1.37 -7.67 0.05
C ARG A 50 -0.20 -7.72 -0.93
N PHE A 51 1.04 -7.62 -0.44
CA PHE A 51 2.24 -7.84 -1.26
C PHE A 51 2.70 -9.30 -1.37
N GLY A 52 1.95 -10.25 -0.82
CA GLY A 52 2.29 -11.67 -0.91
C GLY A 52 3.15 -12.21 0.25
N LYS A 53 3.27 -11.47 1.37
CA LYS A 53 3.99 -11.92 2.57
C LYS A 53 3.55 -13.30 3.06
N SER A 54 2.25 -13.48 3.30
CA SER A 54 1.65 -14.74 3.74
C SER A 54 1.86 -15.88 2.74
N LEU A 55 1.84 -15.56 1.43
CA LEU A 55 2.16 -16.54 0.40
C LEU A 55 3.63 -16.97 0.46
N PHE A 56 4.56 -16.03 0.68
CA PHE A 56 5.97 -16.34 0.86
C PHE A 56 6.22 -17.11 2.16
N ALA A 57 5.56 -16.75 3.27
CA ALA A 57 5.59 -17.51 4.53
C ALA A 57 5.08 -18.94 4.35
N SER A 58 3.97 -19.13 3.63
CA SER A 58 3.45 -20.45 3.28
C SER A 58 4.38 -21.23 2.33
N THR A 59 5.10 -20.54 1.45
CA THR A 59 6.14 -21.15 0.59
C THR A 59 7.32 -21.66 1.44
N LEU A 60 7.79 -20.86 2.40
CA LEU A 60 8.83 -21.26 3.35
C LEU A 60 8.38 -22.46 4.20
N GLN A 61 7.13 -22.44 4.70
CA GLN A 61 6.55 -23.57 5.43
C GLN A 61 6.65 -24.86 4.60
N ALA A 62 6.14 -24.85 3.36
CA ALA A 62 6.16 -26.02 2.50
C ALA A 62 7.58 -26.52 2.20
N TYR A 63 8.55 -25.60 2.04
CA TYR A 63 9.95 -25.95 1.82
C TYR A 63 10.53 -26.69 3.03
N PHE A 64 10.41 -26.12 4.23
CA PHE A 64 10.95 -26.72 5.45
C PHE A 64 10.19 -27.96 5.93
N GLU A 65 8.91 -28.12 5.54
CA GLU A 65 8.16 -29.37 5.73
C GLU A 65 8.61 -30.50 4.78
N GLY A 66 9.53 -30.23 3.85
CA GLY A 66 10.06 -31.22 2.91
C GLY A 66 9.11 -31.58 1.77
N ARG A 67 8.14 -30.72 1.43
CA ARG A 67 7.10 -30.97 0.42
C ARG A 67 7.61 -30.80 -1.02
N LYS A 68 8.57 -31.62 -1.41
CA LYS A 68 9.29 -31.57 -2.69
C LYS A 68 8.38 -31.45 -3.91
N GLU A 69 7.25 -32.17 -3.91
CA GLU A 69 6.30 -32.24 -5.03
C GLU A 69 5.73 -30.86 -5.41
N LEU A 70 5.64 -29.93 -4.47
CA LEU A 70 5.12 -28.58 -4.75
C LEU A 70 6.10 -27.70 -5.51
N PHE A 71 7.39 -28.02 -5.48
CA PHE A 71 8.46 -27.18 -6.00
C PHE A 71 8.96 -27.60 -7.38
N GLU A 72 8.34 -28.60 -7.99
CA GLU A 72 8.70 -29.03 -9.35
C GLU A 72 8.64 -27.83 -10.34
N GLY A 73 9.74 -27.63 -11.06
CA GLY A 73 9.90 -26.52 -12.01
C GLY A 73 10.17 -25.14 -11.39
N LEU A 74 10.43 -25.06 -10.09
CA LEU A 74 10.85 -23.83 -9.39
C LEU A 74 12.35 -23.84 -9.08
N ALA A 75 12.97 -22.67 -8.96
CA ALA A 75 14.41 -22.49 -8.77
C ALA A 75 14.98 -23.29 -7.58
N ILE A 76 14.26 -23.37 -6.45
CA ILE A 76 14.72 -24.13 -5.28
C ILE A 76 14.82 -25.63 -5.53
N ALA A 77 14.07 -26.21 -6.48
CA ALA A 77 14.17 -27.64 -6.77
C ALA A 77 15.47 -28.03 -7.48
N ASP A 78 16.09 -27.09 -8.20
CA ASP A 78 17.40 -27.28 -8.79
C ASP A 78 18.53 -27.21 -7.75
N TYR A 79 18.31 -26.47 -6.65
CA TYR A 79 19.24 -26.35 -5.54
C TYR A 79 19.11 -27.49 -4.52
N GLU A 80 17.90 -27.72 -4.00
CA GLU A 80 17.64 -28.64 -2.89
C GLU A 80 17.58 -30.10 -3.35
N LYS A 81 18.45 -30.94 -2.78
CA LYS A 81 18.56 -32.36 -3.14
C LYS A 81 18.08 -33.29 -2.03
N GLU A 82 18.28 -32.91 -0.78
CA GLU A 82 18.03 -33.79 0.37
C GLU A 82 16.60 -33.62 0.91
N TRP A 83 16.01 -32.43 0.80
CA TRP A 83 14.63 -32.14 1.24
C TRP A 83 14.38 -32.59 2.69
N VAL A 84 15.31 -32.24 3.58
CA VAL A 84 15.22 -32.54 5.01
C VAL A 84 13.93 -31.96 5.59
N LYS A 85 13.19 -32.78 6.33
CA LYS A 85 11.92 -32.39 6.94
C LYS A 85 12.15 -31.85 8.34
N HIS A 86 11.88 -30.56 8.52
CA HIS A 86 11.96 -29.88 9.81
C HIS A 86 10.58 -29.77 10.49
N PRO A 87 10.52 -29.77 11.83
CA PRO A 87 9.34 -29.31 12.55
C PRO A 87 9.06 -27.84 12.24
N VAL A 88 7.90 -27.51 11.67
CA VAL A 88 7.53 -26.12 11.37
C VAL A 88 6.44 -25.63 12.32
N LEU A 89 6.70 -24.53 13.01
CA LEU A 89 5.76 -23.81 13.85
C LEU A 89 5.40 -22.50 13.15
N HIS A 90 4.25 -22.48 12.47
CA HIS A 90 3.72 -21.31 11.78
C HIS A 90 2.61 -20.65 12.61
N PHE A 91 2.84 -19.40 13.02
CA PHE A 91 1.89 -18.58 13.77
C PHE A 91 1.35 -17.47 12.87
N ASP A 92 0.06 -17.48 12.60
CA ASP A 92 -0.64 -16.39 11.93
C ASP A 92 -1.36 -15.52 12.98
N LEU A 93 -0.94 -14.27 13.10
CA LEU A 93 -1.48 -13.33 14.08
C LEU A 93 -2.51 -12.36 13.49
N SER A 94 -2.91 -12.55 12.23
CA SER A 94 -3.89 -11.69 11.54
C SER A 94 -5.27 -11.64 12.22
N GLY A 95 -5.60 -12.65 13.02
CA GLY A 95 -6.83 -12.75 13.83
C GLY A 95 -6.82 -11.95 15.13
N ALA A 96 -5.68 -11.39 15.55
CA ALA A 96 -5.51 -10.73 16.84
C ALA A 96 -5.76 -9.21 16.81
N LYS A 97 -6.61 -8.74 15.90
CA LYS A 97 -6.96 -7.32 15.75
C LYS A 97 -7.94 -6.90 16.82
N HIS A 98 -7.84 -5.65 17.27
CA HIS A 98 -8.71 -5.06 18.30
C HIS A 98 -8.72 -5.80 19.64
N PHE A 99 -7.65 -6.52 19.99
CA PHE A 99 -7.55 -7.24 21.26
C PHE A 99 -7.08 -6.36 22.40
N ASP A 100 -7.60 -6.63 23.59
CA ASP A 100 -6.98 -6.22 24.85
C ASP A 100 -5.94 -7.28 25.30
N ALA A 101 -5.34 -7.04 26.46
CA ALA A 101 -4.30 -7.89 27.02
C ALA A 101 -4.77 -9.34 27.27
N ASP A 102 -6.00 -9.53 27.75
CA ASP A 102 -6.51 -10.85 28.11
C ASP A 102 -6.91 -11.64 26.86
N ALA A 103 -7.53 -10.98 25.88
CA ALA A 103 -7.83 -11.56 24.57
C ALA A 103 -6.56 -11.97 23.83
N LEU A 104 -5.51 -11.14 23.84
CA LEU A 104 -4.23 -11.46 23.22
C LEU A 104 -3.57 -12.68 23.88
N ASN A 105 -3.49 -12.72 25.21
CA ASN A 105 -2.95 -13.89 25.91
C ASN A 105 -3.75 -15.16 25.58
N SER A 106 -5.08 -15.08 25.58
CA SER A 106 -5.96 -16.20 25.25
C SER A 106 -5.74 -16.69 23.81
N TYR A 107 -5.55 -15.77 22.86
CA TYR A 107 -5.25 -16.09 21.48
C TYR A 107 -3.89 -16.78 21.31
N LEU A 108 -2.84 -16.26 21.94
CA LEU A 108 -1.51 -16.90 21.91
C LEU A 108 -1.56 -18.31 22.52
N ASN A 109 -2.33 -18.50 23.59
CA ASN A 109 -2.56 -19.81 24.19
C ASN A 109 -3.26 -20.78 23.22
N LEU A 110 -4.23 -20.30 22.44
CA LEU A 110 -4.95 -21.07 21.43
C LEU A 110 -4.03 -21.49 20.27
N GLN A 111 -3.18 -20.58 19.79
CA GLN A 111 -2.23 -20.81 18.70
C GLN A 111 -1.21 -21.93 19.01
N LEU A 112 -0.93 -22.18 20.30
CA LEU A 112 0.01 -23.22 20.73
C LEU A 112 -0.61 -24.62 20.80
N LEU A 113 -1.93 -24.74 20.97
CA LEU A 113 -2.61 -26.03 21.16
C LEU A 113 -2.36 -27.06 20.05
N PRO A 114 -2.36 -26.70 18.75
CA PRO A 114 -2.06 -27.66 17.69
C PRO A 114 -0.66 -28.27 17.82
N TYR A 115 0.33 -27.47 18.23
CA TYR A 115 1.70 -27.93 18.41
C TYR A 115 1.89 -28.75 19.68
N GLU A 116 1.16 -28.44 20.75
CA GLU A 116 1.14 -29.27 21.95
C GLU A 116 0.49 -30.63 21.72
N LYS A 117 -0.49 -30.71 20.82
CA LYS A 117 -1.05 -31.99 20.41
C LYS A 117 -0.02 -32.86 19.69
N LEU A 118 0.91 -32.25 18.96
CA LEU A 118 1.95 -32.94 18.21
C LEU A 118 3.15 -33.31 19.09
N TYR A 119 3.66 -32.35 19.86
CA TYR A 119 4.93 -32.48 20.58
C TYR A 119 4.78 -32.57 22.10
N GLY A 120 3.57 -32.47 22.64
CA GLY A 120 3.28 -32.50 24.07
C GLY A 120 3.42 -31.15 24.78
N LYS A 121 2.99 -31.11 26.05
CA LYS A 121 3.04 -29.96 26.96
C LYS A 121 3.63 -30.36 28.30
N GLY A 122 4.55 -29.55 28.86
CA GLY A 122 5.06 -29.74 30.21
C GLY A 122 4.07 -29.25 31.28
N GLU A 123 3.94 -29.96 32.39
CA GLU A 123 2.99 -29.61 33.47
C GLU A 123 3.27 -28.22 34.09
N GLY A 124 4.52 -27.78 34.10
CA GLY A 124 4.94 -26.46 34.60
C GLY A 124 4.87 -25.33 33.57
N GLU A 125 4.48 -25.60 32.32
CA GLU A 125 4.44 -24.60 31.24
C GLU A 125 3.09 -23.88 31.25
N ILE A 126 3.01 -22.80 32.01
CA ILE A 126 1.77 -22.06 32.23
C ILE A 126 1.62 -20.97 31.18
N TYR A 127 2.68 -20.17 30.99
CA TYR A 127 2.62 -18.99 30.12
C TYR A 127 2.94 -19.32 28.66
N PRO A 128 2.41 -18.56 27.68
CA PRO A 128 2.65 -18.81 26.26
C PRO A 128 4.12 -18.94 25.86
N ASN A 129 5.00 -18.15 26.47
CA ASN A 129 6.44 -18.17 26.21
C ASN A 129 7.13 -19.44 26.74
N GLU A 130 6.71 -19.95 27.90
CA GLU A 130 7.22 -21.21 28.46
C GLU A 130 6.80 -22.38 27.59
N ARG A 131 5.54 -22.38 27.15
CA ARG A 131 4.97 -23.38 26.25
C ARG A 131 5.68 -23.38 24.90
N LEU A 132 5.94 -22.22 24.31
CA LEU A 132 6.73 -22.12 23.08
C LEU A 132 8.14 -22.71 23.23
N ASP A 133 8.84 -22.38 24.33
CA ASP A 133 10.16 -22.94 24.65
C ASP A 133 10.14 -24.47 24.74
N GLY A 134 9.16 -25.01 25.46
CA GLY A 134 8.99 -26.45 25.64
C GLY A 134 8.68 -27.16 24.33
N ILE A 135 7.76 -26.63 23.53
CA ILE A 135 7.35 -27.21 22.25
C ILE A 135 8.53 -27.30 21.29
N VAL A 136 9.34 -26.25 21.14
CA VAL A 136 10.49 -26.25 20.22
C VAL A 136 11.53 -27.29 20.63
N LYS A 137 11.85 -27.37 21.94
CA LYS A 137 12.79 -28.38 22.46
C LYS A 137 12.28 -29.80 22.26
N ARG A 138 11.01 -30.06 22.58
CA ARG A 138 10.39 -31.38 22.38
C ARG A 138 10.29 -31.76 20.91
N ALA A 139 10.01 -30.81 20.02
CA ALA A 139 10.01 -31.05 18.58
C ALA A 139 11.40 -31.52 18.10
N TYR A 140 12.47 -30.89 18.58
CA TYR A 140 13.83 -31.34 18.32
C TYR A 140 14.12 -32.73 18.91
N GLU A 141 13.75 -32.98 20.17
CA GLU A 141 13.95 -34.28 20.83
C GLU A 141 13.22 -35.42 20.13
N GLN A 142 12.01 -35.18 19.61
CA GLN A 142 11.18 -36.20 18.97
C GLN A 142 11.56 -36.46 17.52
N THR A 143 12.01 -35.44 16.79
CA THR A 143 12.30 -35.56 15.35
C THR A 143 13.78 -35.71 15.03
N GLY A 144 14.67 -35.30 15.95
CA GLY A 144 16.11 -35.18 15.70
C GLY A 144 16.50 -33.96 14.87
N GLU A 145 15.52 -33.20 14.36
CA GLU A 145 15.74 -32.09 13.44
C GLU A 145 15.41 -30.75 14.11
N LYS A 146 16.21 -29.73 13.77
CA LYS A 146 16.00 -28.37 14.29
C LYS A 146 14.69 -27.79 13.76
N ALA A 147 13.96 -27.08 14.61
CA ALA A 147 12.66 -26.53 14.28
C ALA A 147 12.76 -25.22 13.48
N VAL A 148 11.71 -24.92 12.74
CA VAL A 148 11.54 -23.68 12.00
C VAL A 148 10.36 -22.91 12.59
N VAL A 149 10.55 -21.63 12.86
CA VAL A 149 9.49 -20.75 13.39
C VAL A 149 9.15 -19.69 12.35
N ILE A 150 7.88 -19.64 11.95
CA ILE A 150 7.35 -18.67 10.99
C ILE A 150 6.29 -17.86 11.71
N ILE A 151 6.42 -16.54 11.71
CA ILE A 151 5.47 -15.62 12.33
C ILE A 151 4.96 -14.66 11.25
N ASP A 152 3.69 -14.82 10.88
CA ASP A 152 3.01 -13.97 9.92
C ASP A 152 2.12 -12.93 10.62
N GLU A 153 2.04 -11.75 10.01
CA GLU A 153 1.31 -10.57 10.50
C GLU A 153 1.63 -10.25 11.99
N TYR A 154 2.91 -10.32 12.37
CA TYR A 154 3.37 -10.20 13.77
C TYR A 154 2.91 -8.92 14.49
N ASP A 155 2.67 -7.86 13.72
CA ASP A 155 2.29 -6.54 14.20
C ASP A 155 0.78 -6.33 14.29
N ALA A 156 -0.03 -7.26 13.77
CA ALA A 156 -1.49 -7.17 13.79
C ALA A 156 -2.10 -6.86 15.17
N PRO A 157 -1.63 -7.42 16.31
CA PRO A 157 -2.12 -7.05 17.64
C PRO A 157 -1.89 -5.58 18.03
N LEU A 158 -0.87 -4.94 17.46
CA LEU A 158 -0.43 -3.60 17.85
C LEU A 158 -0.90 -2.50 16.88
N LEU A 159 -1.19 -2.85 15.63
CA LEU A 159 -1.51 -1.87 14.57
C LEU A 159 -2.69 -0.97 14.95
N ASP A 160 -3.73 -1.53 15.56
CA ASP A 160 -4.93 -0.77 15.90
C ASP A 160 -4.73 0.19 17.07
N VAL A 161 -3.78 -0.08 17.96
CA VAL A 161 -3.49 0.75 19.15
C VAL A 161 -2.20 1.55 19.02
N VAL A 162 -1.52 1.51 17.86
CA VAL A 162 -0.22 2.18 17.65
C VAL A 162 -0.26 3.68 17.92
N HIS A 163 -1.45 4.29 17.82
CA HIS A 163 -1.67 5.70 18.10
C HIS A 163 -2.01 5.99 19.57
N GLU A 164 -2.33 4.97 20.37
CA GLU A 164 -2.80 5.01 21.75
C GLU A 164 -1.69 4.56 22.72
N LYS A 165 -1.08 5.50 23.46
CA LYS A 165 0.07 5.19 24.33
C LYS A 165 -0.27 4.18 25.45
N GLU A 166 -1.46 4.28 26.03
CA GLU A 166 -1.86 3.49 27.20
C GLU A 166 -2.13 2.02 26.84
N ASN A 167 -2.79 1.77 25.72
CA ASN A 167 -3.13 0.41 25.27
C ASN A 167 -1.96 -0.29 24.56
N LEU A 168 -1.04 0.47 23.97
CA LEU A 168 0.12 -0.11 23.27
C LEU A 168 1.08 -0.85 24.21
N GLN A 169 1.36 -0.29 25.40
CA GLN A 169 2.39 -0.85 26.30
C GLN A 169 2.04 -2.26 26.83
N PRO A 170 0.81 -2.53 27.33
CA PRO A 170 0.44 -3.87 27.80
C PRO A 170 0.54 -4.93 26.69
N LEU A 171 0.01 -4.64 25.51
CA LEU A 171 0.04 -5.58 24.37
C LEU A 171 1.47 -5.83 23.90
N ARG A 172 2.28 -4.77 23.79
CA ARG A 172 3.70 -4.88 23.44
C ARG A 172 4.44 -5.80 24.41
N ARG A 173 4.20 -5.68 25.72
CA ARG A 173 4.85 -6.52 26.73
C ARG A 173 4.46 -7.99 26.62
N ILE A 174 3.20 -8.28 26.28
CA ILE A 174 2.75 -9.66 26.01
C ILE A 174 3.50 -10.24 24.80
N MET A 175 3.59 -9.47 23.71
CA MET A 175 4.33 -9.90 22.52
C MET A 175 5.81 -10.10 22.81
N GLN A 176 6.46 -9.18 23.53
CA GLN A 176 7.87 -9.32 23.96
C GLN A 176 8.08 -10.62 24.74
N ASN A 177 7.23 -10.87 25.74
CA ASN A 177 7.31 -12.08 26.54
C ASN A 177 7.16 -13.33 25.66
N PHE A 178 6.17 -13.36 24.77
CA PHE A 178 5.93 -14.50 23.87
C PHE A 178 7.15 -14.86 23.01
N TYR A 179 7.86 -13.86 22.47
CA TYR A 179 9.01 -14.09 21.59
C TYR A 179 10.36 -14.20 22.29
N SER A 180 10.46 -13.79 23.56
CA SER A 180 11.68 -13.90 24.38
C SER A 180 12.39 -15.27 24.31
N PRO A 181 11.69 -16.43 24.20
CA PRO A 181 12.36 -17.72 24.10
C PRO A 181 13.19 -17.93 22.84
N LEU A 182 12.87 -17.25 21.73
CA LEU A 182 13.51 -17.52 20.43
C LEU A 182 15.04 -17.33 20.47
N LYS A 183 15.53 -16.44 21.34
CA LYS A 183 16.96 -16.24 21.57
C LYS A 183 17.64 -17.45 22.20
N LYS A 184 17.06 -17.98 23.29
CA LYS A 184 17.62 -19.16 24.00
C LYS A 184 17.43 -20.44 23.20
N LEU A 185 16.48 -20.45 22.27
CA LEU A 185 16.18 -21.58 21.40
C LEU A 185 17.13 -21.69 20.19
N ASP A 186 18.10 -20.79 20.03
CA ASP A 186 19.07 -20.82 18.91
C ASP A 186 19.65 -22.23 18.61
N PRO A 187 20.08 -23.04 19.60
CA PRO A 187 20.60 -24.39 19.32
C PRO A 187 19.58 -25.34 18.66
N TYR A 188 18.29 -25.10 18.87
CA TYR A 188 17.17 -25.93 18.44
C TYR A 188 16.45 -25.38 17.19
N LEU A 189 16.84 -24.20 16.71
CA LEU A 189 16.22 -23.55 15.55
C LEU A 189 17.09 -23.70 14.31
N GLU A 190 16.47 -24.08 13.20
CA GLU A 190 17.05 -24.10 11.86
C GLU A 190 16.86 -22.75 11.17
N PHE A 191 15.65 -22.20 11.25
CA PHE A 191 15.29 -20.95 10.60
C PHE A 191 14.16 -20.25 11.36
N THR A 192 14.19 -18.92 11.39
CA THR A 192 13.12 -18.08 11.96
C THR A 192 12.78 -16.99 10.95
N PHE A 193 11.52 -16.95 10.51
CA PHE A 193 11.01 -15.92 9.62
C PHE A 193 9.92 -15.12 10.32
N ILE A 194 10.04 -13.79 10.30
CA ILE A 194 9.05 -12.89 10.87
C ILE A 194 8.64 -11.89 9.80
N THR A 195 7.34 -11.74 9.59
CA THR A 195 6.82 -10.81 8.60
C THR A 195 5.59 -10.06 9.08
N GLY A 196 5.43 -8.84 8.57
CA GLY A 196 4.35 -7.92 8.92
C GLY A 196 4.36 -6.66 8.06
N ILE A 197 3.59 -5.66 8.45
CA ILE A 197 3.49 -4.40 7.71
C ILE A 197 4.58 -3.43 8.16
N THR A 198 4.76 -3.29 9.47
CA THR A 198 5.58 -2.25 10.08
C THR A 198 6.93 -2.79 10.56
N LYS A 199 7.96 -1.92 10.60
CA LYS A 199 9.27 -2.20 11.22
C LYS A 199 9.31 -1.76 12.69
N PHE A 200 8.42 -0.86 13.11
CA PHE A 200 8.46 -0.28 14.46
C PHE A 200 8.11 -1.27 15.56
N SER A 201 7.24 -2.23 15.25
CA SER A 201 6.98 -3.37 16.12
C SER A 201 8.24 -4.22 16.31
N GLN A 202 9.16 -4.29 15.35
CA GLN A 202 10.44 -4.99 15.53
C GLN A 202 11.37 -4.28 16.52
N LEU A 203 11.59 -2.97 16.37
CA LEU A 203 12.46 -2.20 17.27
C LEU A 203 11.97 -2.22 18.72
N SER A 204 10.67 -2.45 18.89
CA SER A 204 9.99 -2.38 20.17
C SER A 204 9.80 -3.77 20.81
N ILE A 205 9.33 -4.78 20.06
CA ILE A 205 9.06 -6.15 20.53
C ILE A 205 10.33 -7.00 20.54
N PHE A 206 11.16 -6.87 19.51
CA PHE A 206 12.30 -7.74 19.28
C PHE A 206 13.61 -7.13 19.80
N SER A 207 13.54 -6.16 20.71
CA SER A 207 14.74 -5.62 21.38
C SER A 207 15.58 -6.71 22.06
N GLU A 208 14.97 -7.83 22.43
CA GLU A 208 15.65 -8.99 22.99
C GLU A 208 16.31 -9.88 21.91
N LEU A 209 15.80 -9.87 20.67
CA LEU A 209 16.31 -10.57 19.48
C LEU A 209 17.19 -9.64 18.64
N ASN A 210 18.40 -9.36 19.14
CA ASN A 210 19.37 -8.48 18.50
C ASN A 210 20.07 -9.09 17.25
N ASN A 211 19.63 -10.25 16.79
CA ASN A 211 20.21 -11.02 15.68
C ASN A 211 19.28 -11.15 14.46
N LEU A 212 18.16 -10.42 14.41
CA LEU A 212 17.27 -10.41 13.26
C LEU A 212 17.86 -9.60 12.10
N ASP A 213 18.12 -10.27 10.98
CA ASP A 213 18.48 -9.63 9.73
C ASP A 213 17.22 -9.02 9.09
N ASN A 214 17.07 -7.71 9.20
CA ASN A 214 16.02 -6.97 8.52
C ASN A 214 16.36 -6.79 7.04
N ILE A 215 15.77 -7.63 6.21
CA ILE A 215 15.98 -7.63 4.76
C ILE A 215 15.05 -6.65 4.01
N SER A 216 14.17 -5.93 4.70
CA SER A 216 13.12 -5.14 4.08
C SER A 216 13.64 -4.08 3.10
N MET A 217 14.78 -3.46 3.41
CA MET A 217 15.37 -2.39 2.60
C MET A 217 16.66 -2.80 1.89
N PHE A 218 16.93 -4.11 1.80
CA PHE A 218 18.09 -4.63 1.07
C PHE A 218 17.75 -4.73 -0.42
N ASP A 219 18.61 -4.16 -1.26
CA ASP A 219 18.38 -4.03 -2.71
C ASP A 219 18.11 -5.39 -3.38
N GLN A 220 18.87 -6.42 -3.00
CA GLN A 220 18.74 -7.77 -3.54
C GLN A 220 17.42 -8.47 -3.18
N TYR A 221 16.69 -7.98 -2.18
CA TYR A 221 15.40 -8.56 -1.75
C TYR A 221 14.22 -7.62 -2.03
N SER A 222 14.41 -6.58 -2.84
CA SER A 222 13.35 -5.61 -3.19
C SER A 222 12.11 -6.30 -3.77
N ALA A 223 12.30 -7.21 -4.74
CA ALA A 223 11.23 -7.94 -5.41
C ALA A 223 10.85 -9.31 -4.79
N ILE A 224 11.29 -9.61 -3.55
CA ILE A 224 10.93 -10.85 -2.83
C ILE A 224 9.41 -11.02 -2.66
N CYS A 225 8.70 -9.90 -2.62
CA CYS A 225 7.25 -9.79 -2.54
C CYS A 225 6.81 -8.75 -3.57
N GLY A 226 5.67 -8.99 -4.22
CA GLY A 226 5.24 -8.26 -5.40
C GLY A 226 5.73 -8.90 -6.69
N ILE A 227 5.43 -8.24 -7.81
CA ILE A 227 5.77 -8.70 -9.16
C ILE A 227 6.70 -7.67 -9.78
N SER A 228 7.92 -8.05 -10.16
CA SER A 228 8.82 -7.12 -10.83
C SER A 228 8.39 -6.90 -12.27
N LYS A 229 8.80 -5.77 -12.86
CA LYS A 229 8.58 -5.50 -14.28
C LYS A 229 9.13 -6.61 -15.19
N LYS A 230 10.27 -7.22 -14.81
CA LYS A 230 10.86 -8.37 -15.51
C LYS A 230 9.93 -9.58 -15.46
N GLU A 231 9.40 -9.92 -14.29
CA GLU A 231 8.47 -11.04 -14.12
C GLU A 231 7.17 -10.82 -14.90
N LEU A 232 6.63 -9.60 -14.84
CA LEU A 232 5.43 -9.20 -15.58
C LEU A 232 5.63 -9.38 -17.10
N THR A 233 6.76 -8.91 -17.64
CA THR A 233 7.02 -8.94 -19.09
C THR A 233 7.51 -10.29 -19.61
N THR A 234 7.93 -11.21 -18.74
CA THR A 234 8.45 -12.54 -19.13
C THR A 234 7.49 -13.66 -18.80
N GLN A 235 7.07 -13.79 -17.54
CA GLN A 235 6.24 -14.89 -17.06
C GLN A 235 4.74 -14.63 -17.28
N MET A 236 4.32 -13.36 -17.34
CA MET A 236 2.92 -12.96 -17.46
C MET A 236 2.58 -12.29 -18.81
N LYS A 237 3.48 -12.40 -19.80
CA LYS A 237 3.28 -11.79 -21.11
C LYS A 237 1.94 -12.19 -21.76
N PRO A 238 1.54 -13.48 -21.80
CA PRO A 238 0.28 -13.89 -22.39
C PRO A 238 -0.95 -13.32 -21.65
N ASP A 239 -0.82 -13.09 -20.35
CA ASP A 239 -1.89 -12.53 -19.52
C ASP A 239 -2.16 -11.05 -19.88
N ILE A 240 -1.10 -10.29 -20.15
CA ILE A 240 -1.19 -8.90 -20.58
C ILE A 240 -1.75 -8.81 -22.00
N GLU A 241 -1.32 -9.68 -22.91
CA GLU A 241 -1.88 -9.73 -24.27
C GLU A 241 -3.39 -9.99 -24.24
N ALA A 242 -3.84 -10.95 -23.43
CA ALA A 242 -5.27 -11.25 -23.29
C ALA A 242 -6.07 -10.14 -22.61
N LEU A 243 -5.46 -9.41 -21.66
CA LEU A 243 -6.08 -8.21 -21.10
C LEU A 243 -6.21 -7.10 -22.15
N GLY A 244 -5.14 -6.86 -22.93
CA GLY A 244 -5.13 -5.89 -24.02
C GLY A 244 -6.22 -6.18 -25.05
N GLU A 245 -6.33 -7.44 -25.50
CA GLU A 245 -7.42 -7.89 -26.38
C GLU A 245 -8.81 -7.61 -25.80
N ALA A 246 -8.99 -7.84 -24.50
CA ALA A 246 -10.28 -7.60 -23.83
C ALA A 246 -10.62 -6.10 -23.70
N LEU A 247 -9.61 -5.24 -23.58
CA LEU A 247 -9.76 -3.79 -23.43
C LEU A 247 -9.66 -3.03 -24.77
N GLY A 248 -9.39 -3.71 -25.88
CA GLY A 248 -9.14 -3.07 -27.18
C GLY A 248 -7.83 -2.29 -27.24
N MET A 249 -6.83 -2.70 -26.46
CA MET A 249 -5.50 -2.10 -26.38
C MET A 249 -4.43 -3.02 -26.98
N THR A 250 -3.37 -2.43 -27.53
CA THR A 250 -2.14 -3.16 -27.85
C THR A 250 -1.44 -3.66 -26.59
N TYR A 251 -0.49 -4.59 -26.73
CA TYR A 251 0.31 -5.07 -25.61
C TYR A 251 1.04 -3.92 -24.91
N GLU A 252 1.64 -3.02 -25.69
CA GLU A 252 2.41 -1.87 -25.21
C GLU A 252 1.52 -0.88 -24.44
N GLU A 253 0.32 -0.58 -24.95
CA GLU A 253 -0.66 0.28 -24.28
C GLU A 253 -1.17 -0.35 -22.98
N CYS A 254 -1.52 -1.64 -23.01
CA CYS A 254 -1.97 -2.36 -21.82
C CYS A 254 -0.88 -2.42 -20.75
N LEU A 255 0.37 -2.69 -21.13
CA LEU A 255 1.51 -2.68 -20.21
C LEU A 255 1.74 -1.28 -19.62
N ALA A 256 1.63 -0.23 -20.43
CA ALA A 256 1.76 1.15 -19.97
C ALA A 256 0.66 1.52 -18.95
N GLU A 257 -0.59 1.15 -19.21
CA GLU A 257 -1.70 1.39 -18.29
C GLU A 257 -1.57 0.58 -16.99
N LEU A 258 -1.19 -0.71 -17.07
CA LEU A 258 -0.87 -1.50 -15.87
C LEU A 258 0.27 -0.89 -15.05
N THR A 259 1.30 -0.38 -15.73
CA THR A 259 2.43 0.30 -15.08
C THR A 259 1.94 1.55 -14.35
N ARG A 260 1.14 2.39 -15.03
CA ARG A 260 0.58 3.61 -14.45
C ARG A 260 -0.32 3.35 -13.23
N PHE A 261 -1.07 2.25 -13.25
CA PHE A 261 -2.05 1.93 -12.20
C PHE A 261 -1.49 1.15 -11.02
N TYR A 262 -0.55 0.21 -11.24
CA TYR A 262 -0.16 -0.78 -10.23
C TYR A 262 1.34 -0.84 -9.92
N ASP A 263 2.21 -0.21 -10.73
CA ASP A 263 3.66 -0.16 -10.50
C ASP A 263 4.05 0.91 -9.47
N GLY A 264 5.35 1.09 -9.28
CA GLY A 264 5.94 2.28 -8.69
C GLY A 264 6.37 2.09 -7.26
N TYR A 265 6.36 0.85 -6.73
CA TYR A 265 6.84 0.55 -5.40
C TYR A 265 8.35 0.25 -5.41
N HIS A 266 9.12 1.12 -4.75
CA HIS A 266 10.51 0.92 -4.42
C HIS A 266 10.70 0.73 -2.91
N PHE A 267 11.35 -0.37 -2.53
CA PHE A 267 11.54 -0.74 -1.12
C PHE A 267 12.95 -0.44 -0.58
N SER A 268 13.85 -0.02 -1.45
CA SER A 268 15.26 0.21 -1.12
C SER A 268 15.87 1.27 -2.06
N LYS A 269 17.16 1.55 -1.87
CA LYS A 269 17.91 2.60 -2.60
C LYS A 269 18.03 2.28 -4.09
N LYS A 270 18.19 1.00 -4.43
CA LYS A 270 18.26 0.46 -5.80
C LYS A 270 17.23 -0.64 -5.98
N SER A 271 16.00 -0.36 -5.60
CA SER A 271 14.89 -1.28 -5.81
C SER A 271 14.57 -1.41 -7.30
N GLU A 272 14.18 -2.60 -7.73
CA GLU A 272 13.48 -2.76 -9.00
C GLU A 272 12.08 -2.14 -8.93
N ASP A 273 11.48 -1.89 -10.10
CA ASP A 273 10.07 -1.55 -10.25
C ASP A 273 9.21 -2.75 -9.81
N VAL A 274 8.47 -2.61 -8.72
CA VAL A 274 7.60 -3.65 -8.17
C VAL A 274 6.13 -3.24 -8.27
N PHE A 275 5.33 -4.13 -8.83
CA PHE A 275 3.88 -4.03 -8.96
C PHE A 275 3.17 -4.61 -7.74
N ASN A 276 2.04 -4.02 -7.38
CA ASN A 276 1.13 -4.59 -6.38
C ASN A 276 0.53 -5.91 -6.92
N PRO A 277 0.85 -7.07 -6.31
CA PRO A 277 0.48 -8.35 -6.90
C PRO A 277 -1.03 -8.59 -6.81
N PHE A 278 -1.69 -8.11 -5.75
CA PHE A 278 -3.13 -8.31 -5.59
C PHE A 278 -3.93 -7.52 -6.63
N SER A 279 -3.59 -6.23 -6.83
CA SER A 279 -4.29 -5.41 -7.83
C SER A 279 -4.08 -5.95 -9.23
N LEU A 280 -2.84 -6.29 -9.58
CA LEU A 280 -2.49 -6.82 -10.88
C LEU A 280 -3.21 -8.14 -11.18
N VAL A 281 -3.15 -9.13 -10.27
CA VAL A 281 -3.82 -10.43 -10.44
C VAL A 281 -5.34 -10.26 -10.50
N LYS A 282 -5.92 -9.34 -9.73
CA LYS A 282 -7.36 -9.06 -9.80
C LYS A 282 -7.75 -8.38 -11.12
N ALA A 283 -6.92 -7.48 -11.65
CA ALA A 283 -7.15 -6.84 -12.94
C ALA A 283 -7.13 -7.85 -14.09
N LEU A 284 -6.16 -8.76 -14.09
CA LEU A 284 -6.09 -9.84 -15.09
C LEU A 284 -7.30 -10.79 -15.00
N ASN A 285 -7.72 -11.12 -13.78
CA ASN A 285 -8.87 -12.00 -13.57
C ASN A 285 -10.22 -11.34 -13.94
N ALA A 286 -10.40 -10.08 -13.56
CA ALA A 286 -11.62 -9.31 -13.85
C ALA A 286 -11.65 -8.76 -15.28
N ARG A 287 -10.49 -8.69 -15.93
CA ARG A 287 -10.23 -8.07 -17.22
C ARG A 287 -10.60 -6.60 -17.27
N ASP A 288 -10.24 -5.91 -16.21
CA ASP A 288 -10.55 -4.51 -16.00
C ASP A 288 -9.43 -3.89 -15.15
N ILE A 289 -9.03 -2.67 -15.49
CA ILE A 289 -7.99 -1.93 -14.75
C ILE A 289 -8.71 -0.96 -13.82
N ALA A 290 -8.82 -1.35 -12.55
CA ALA A 290 -9.58 -0.64 -11.53
C ALA A 290 -8.84 -0.58 -10.18
N PRO A 291 -9.27 0.27 -9.23
CA PRO A 291 -8.65 0.37 -7.90
C PRO A 291 -9.07 -0.79 -6.99
N TYR A 292 -8.31 -1.88 -7.01
CA TYR A 292 -8.56 -3.14 -6.31
C TYR A 292 -7.94 -3.25 -4.90
N TRP A 293 -6.76 -2.68 -4.68
CA TRP A 293 -6.09 -2.63 -3.38
C TRP A 293 -6.87 -1.76 -2.41
N PHE A 294 -7.25 -0.56 -2.85
CA PHE A 294 -7.93 0.42 -1.99
C PHE A 294 -9.40 0.08 -1.73
N GLY A 295 -10.11 -0.52 -2.69
CA GLY A 295 -11.51 -0.96 -2.55
C GLY A 295 -11.75 -2.04 -1.46
N SER A 296 -10.74 -2.38 -0.68
CA SER A 296 -10.83 -3.32 0.44
C SER A 296 -10.89 -2.69 1.83
N GLY A 297 -10.93 -1.36 1.89
CA GLY A 297 -11.07 -0.58 3.12
C GLY A 297 -9.75 0.01 3.59
N THR A 298 -9.70 1.34 3.73
CA THR A 298 -8.61 2.04 4.41
C THR A 298 -8.57 1.60 5.87
N PRO A 299 -7.41 1.20 6.41
CA PRO A 299 -7.31 0.90 7.82
C PRO A 299 -7.60 2.14 8.67
N THR A 300 -8.49 2.01 9.65
CA THR A 300 -8.88 3.08 10.58
C THR A 300 -7.67 3.67 11.31
N TYR A 301 -6.65 2.85 11.62
CA TYR A 301 -5.42 3.32 12.26
C TYR A 301 -4.74 4.42 11.43
N LEU A 302 -4.74 4.32 10.11
CA LEU A 302 -4.07 5.29 9.24
C LEU A 302 -4.74 6.66 9.34
N ILE A 303 -6.07 6.68 9.26
CA ILE A 303 -6.86 7.91 9.35
C ILE A 303 -6.60 8.57 10.71
N LYS A 304 -6.66 7.79 11.79
CA LYS A 304 -6.38 8.29 13.15
C LYS A 304 -4.94 8.80 13.30
N THR A 305 -3.95 8.15 12.67
CA THR A 305 -2.56 8.62 12.66
C THR A 305 -2.40 9.93 11.89
N LEU A 306 -3.01 10.06 10.71
CA LEU A 306 -2.96 11.30 9.93
C LEU A 306 -3.59 12.48 10.68
N GLN A 307 -4.70 12.24 11.39
CA GLN A 307 -5.32 13.23 12.28
C GLN A 307 -4.40 13.63 13.44
N LYS A 308 -3.79 12.65 14.13
CA LYS A 308 -2.86 12.90 15.25
C LYS A 308 -1.68 13.80 14.83
N TYR A 309 -1.12 13.56 13.65
CA TYR A 309 0.02 14.34 13.13
C TYR A 309 -0.38 15.53 12.27
N HIS A 310 -1.68 15.87 12.19
CA HIS A 310 -2.19 17.03 11.45
C HIS A 310 -1.69 17.09 10.00
N VAL A 311 -1.60 15.93 9.33
CA VAL A 311 -1.05 15.83 7.98
C VAL A 311 -2.07 16.35 6.97
N ASN A 312 -1.76 17.46 6.30
CA ASN A 312 -2.57 17.95 5.18
C ASN A 312 -2.32 17.09 3.92
N VAL A 313 -3.39 16.79 3.18
CA VAL A 313 -3.37 15.99 1.94
C VAL A 313 -2.41 16.56 0.91
N MET A 314 -2.40 17.88 0.73
CA MET A 314 -1.50 18.55 -0.23
C MET A 314 -0.03 18.44 0.18
N ASP A 315 0.24 18.20 1.47
CA ASP A 315 1.60 18.07 1.98
C ASP A 315 2.10 16.61 1.91
N ILE A 316 1.32 15.64 1.47
CA ILE A 316 1.76 14.24 1.42
C ILE A 316 2.75 14.01 0.26
N GLU A 317 2.59 14.76 -0.83
CA GLU A 317 3.44 14.63 -2.02
C GLU A 317 4.82 15.29 -1.79
N LYS A 318 5.88 14.64 -2.30
CA LYS A 318 7.26 15.17 -2.36
C LYS A 318 7.89 15.50 -1.01
N LYS A 319 7.60 14.72 0.03
CA LYS A 319 8.28 14.86 1.32
C LYS A 319 9.65 14.21 1.31
N SER A 320 10.65 14.95 1.80
CA SER A 320 11.96 14.41 2.12
C SER A 320 11.95 13.89 3.54
N CYS A 321 12.51 12.70 3.76
CA CYS A 321 12.77 12.15 5.10
C CYS A 321 14.20 11.62 5.18
N ASP A 322 14.73 11.63 6.39
CA ASP A 322 16.03 11.04 6.68
C ASP A 322 15.88 9.51 6.70
N VAL A 323 16.93 8.77 6.31
CA VAL A 323 16.91 7.30 6.34
C VAL A 323 16.62 6.78 7.76
N ASP A 324 17.05 7.52 8.77
CA ASP A 324 16.87 7.16 10.19
C ASP A 324 15.41 7.29 10.64
N ASP A 325 14.57 8.08 9.94
CA ASP A 325 13.15 8.22 10.25
C ASP A 325 12.38 6.89 10.12
N PHE A 326 12.91 5.93 9.36
CA PHE A 326 12.32 4.60 9.19
C PHE A 326 12.63 3.63 10.33
N ASP A 327 13.57 4.01 11.21
CA ASP A 327 14.14 3.19 12.27
C ASP A 327 13.83 3.76 13.68
N VAL A 328 12.65 4.35 13.84
CA VAL A 328 12.21 5.00 15.09
C VAL A 328 11.05 4.24 15.74
N SER A 329 11.13 3.96 17.04
CA SER A 329 10.02 3.31 17.79
C SER A 329 8.72 4.12 17.76
N PRO A 330 7.53 3.49 17.84
CA PRO A 330 6.25 4.20 17.70
C PRO A 330 6.06 5.37 18.67
N GLU A 331 6.63 5.28 19.89
CA GLU A 331 6.50 6.31 20.92
C GLU A 331 7.32 7.57 20.63
N MET A 332 8.32 7.47 19.75
CA MET A 332 9.25 8.55 19.39
C MET A 332 8.92 9.17 18.02
N MET A 333 7.87 8.69 17.34
CA MET A 333 7.46 9.21 16.04
C MET A 333 6.98 10.67 16.12
N THR A 334 7.58 11.52 15.30
CA THR A 334 7.21 12.93 15.09
C THR A 334 6.40 13.15 13.81
N SER A 335 6.29 12.14 12.95
CA SER A 335 5.67 12.21 11.62
C SER A 335 4.95 10.92 11.24
N ALA A 336 3.93 11.03 10.40
CA ALA A 336 3.21 9.88 9.82
C ALA A 336 3.91 9.28 8.58
N LEU A 337 4.93 9.94 8.04
CA LEU A 337 5.63 9.51 6.81
C LEU A 337 6.13 8.07 6.86
N PRO A 338 6.82 7.63 7.93
CA PRO A 338 7.37 6.27 7.96
C PRO A 338 6.26 5.21 7.96
N LEU A 339 5.13 5.49 8.62
CA LEU A 339 3.96 4.61 8.61
C LEU A 339 3.32 4.57 7.22
N LEU A 340 3.14 5.72 6.56
CA LEU A 340 2.60 5.80 5.21
C LEU A 340 3.44 5.00 4.20
N TYR A 341 4.77 5.04 4.32
CA TYR A 341 5.66 4.23 3.51
C TYR A 341 5.51 2.73 3.78
N GLN A 342 5.61 2.30 5.04
CA GLN A 342 5.57 0.89 5.41
C GLN A 342 4.21 0.23 5.08
N SER A 343 3.13 1.00 5.18
CA SER A 343 1.78 0.55 4.79
C SER A 343 1.50 0.61 3.29
N GLY A 344 2.44 1.13 2.48
CA GLY A 344 2.38 1.14 1.01
C GLY A 344 1.61 2.31 0.41
N TYR A 345 1.31 3.35 1.19
CA TYR A 345 0.71 4.59 0.67
C TYR A 345 1.74 5.53 0.06
N LEU A 346 2.99 5.46 0.54
CA LEU A 346 4.12 6.15 -0.05
C LEU A 346 5.21 5.16 -0.45
N THR A 347 6.09 5.61 -1.34
CA THR A 347 7.22 4.84 -1.82
C THR A 347 8.43 5.73 -2.04
N ILE A 348 9.62 5.13 -2.15
CA ILE A 348 10.84 5.85 -2.49
C ILE A 348 10.82 6.21 -3.97
N LYS A 349 10.92 7.50 -4.31
CA LYS A 349 11.11 7.97 -5.70
C LYS A 349 12.55 8.36 -5.99
N LYS A 350 13.28 8.82 -4.96
CA LYS A 350 14.67 9.24 -5.09
C LYS A 350 15.43 9.00 -3.79
N TYR A 351 16.70 8.65 -3.91
CA TYR A 351 17.66 8.63 -2.82
C TYR A 351 18.78 9.61 -3.09
N ASN A 352 19.09 10.49 -2.13
CA ASN A 352 20.24 11.36 -2.17
C ASN A 352 21.36 10.74 -1.30
N PRO A 353 22.45 10.23 -1.90
CA PRO A 353 23.52 9.58 -1.16
C PRO A 353 24.37 10.56 -0.33
N ILE A 354 24.41 11.85 -0.69
CA ILE A 354 25.19 12.87 0.03
C ILE A 354 24.47 13.25 1.33
N LEU A 355 23.15 13.46 1.24
CA LEU A 355 22.34 13.89 2.38
C LEU A 355 21.75 12.71 3.17
N HIS A 356 21.92 11.47 2.70
CA HIS A 356 21.27 10.29 3.25
C HIS A 356 19.74 10.45 3.40
N ARG A 357 19.10 10.99 2.36
CA ARG A 357 17.67 11.32 2.35
C ARG A 357 16.90 10.59 1.27
N TYR A 358 15.68 10.20 1.59
CA TYR A 358 14.71 9.72 0.61
C TYR A 358 13.71 10.81 0.25
N THR A 359 13.28 10.84 -1.01
CA THR A 359 12.08 11.55 -1.46
C THR A 359 10.95 10.56 -1.60
N LEU A 360 9.84 10.79 -0.89
CA LEU A 360 8.67 9.95 -0.89
C LEU A 360 7.52 10.56 -1.70
N GLU A 361 6.82 9.74 -2.47
CA GLU A 361 5.59 10.09 -3.18
C GLU A 361 4.63 8.88 -3.25
N TYR A 362 3.42 9.09 -3.77
CA TYR A 362 2.52 7.98 -4.08
C TYR A 362 3.17 7.01 -5.09
N PRO A 363 2.98 5.68 -4.92
CA PRO A 363 3.53 4.71 -5.86
C PRO A 363 2.90 4.85 -7.24
N ASN A 364 1.57 4.90 -7.30
CA ASN A 364 0.79 4.88 -8.52
C ASN A 364 -0.56 5.61 -8.37
N ARG A 365 -1.29 5.66 -9.48
CA ARG A 365 -2.62 6.27 -9.58
C ARG A 365 -3.64 5.63 -8.66
N GLU A 366 -3.61 4.30 -8.49
CA GLU A 366 -4.54 3.59 -7.60
C GLU A 366 -4.44 4.10 -6.16
N VAL A 367 -3.23 4.14 -5.62
CA VAL A 367 -3.01 4.54 -4.22
C VAL A 367 -3.32 6.01 -4.01
N LYS A 368 -2.92 6.88 -4.95
CA LYS A 368 -3.22 8.33 -4.90
C LYS A 368 -4.74 8.56 -4.83
N ILE A 369 -5.50 8.01 -5.78
CA ILE A 369 -6.96 8.14 -5.83
C ILE A 369 -7.59 7.60 -4.54
N GLY A 370 -7.16 6.42 -4.10
CA GLY A 370 -7.67 5.80 -2.90
C GLY A 370 -7.50 6.71 -1.67
N MET A 371 -6.28 7.18 -1.43
CA MET A 371 -5.97 8.06 -0.30
C MET A 371 -6.82 9.32 -0.32
N LEU A 372 -6.96 9.96 -1.48
CA LEU A 372 -7.80 11.14 -1.64
C LEU A 372 -9.27 10.84 -1.33
N LYS A 373 -9.81 9.73 -1.83
CA LYS A 373 -11.19 9.29 -1.52
C LYS A 373 -11.41 9.05 -0.03
N SER A 374 -10.43 8.50 0.67
CA SER A 374 -10.54 8.23 2.11
C SER A 374 -10.34 9.45 2.99
N LEU A 375 -9.59 10.45 2.52
CA LEU A 375 -9.38 11.69 3.26
C LEU A 375 -10.45 12.73 2.92
N ALA A 376 -11.08 12.64 1.74
CA ALA A 376 -12.14 13.53 1.30
C ALA A 376 -13.22 13.77 2.37
N PRO A 377 -13.79 12.77 3.08
CA PRO A 377 -14.79 13.02 4.12
C PRO A 377 -14.32 13.90 5.30
N ASN A 378 -13.02 14.05 5.52
CA ASN A 378 -12.48 14.94 6.56
C ASN A 378 -12.45 16.42 6.13
N TYR A 379 -12.46 16.67 4.81
CA TYR A 379 -12.40 18.02 4.22
C TYR A 379 -13.72 18.41 3.53
N LEU A 380 -14.50 17.40 3.14
CA LEU A 380 -15.75 17.52 2.40
C LEU A 380 -16.90 17.07 3.31
N SER A 381 -18.00 17.81 3.32
CA SER A 381 -19.12 17.58 4.25
C SER A 381 -19.69 16.15 4.16
N PRO A 382 -19.96 15.45 5.29
CA PRO A 382 -20.60 14.14 5.29
C PRO A 382 -22.09 14.14 4.92
N ILE A 383 -22.73 15.32 4.75
CA ILE A 383 -24.15 15.42 4.33
C ILE A 383 -24.37 14.99 2.88
N SER A 384 -23.32 14.90 2.07
CA SER A 384 -23.35 14.18 0.80
C SER A 384 -22.66 12.83 0.97
N LEU A 385 -23.43 11.82 1.40
CA LEU A 385 -23.14 10.41 1.15
C LEU A 385 -22.99 10.07 -0.35
N ASP A 386 -23.09 11.09 -1.20
CA ASP A 386 -22.98 11.09 -2.65
C ASP A 386 -21.87 12.04 -3.14
N ASN A 387 -20.70 12.06 -2.49
CA ASN A 387 -19.52 12.76 -3.06
C ASN A 387 -19.13 12.22 -4.45
N ASN A 388 -19.50 10.97 -4.77
CA ASN A 388 -19.45 10.42 -6.13
C ASN A 388 -20.44 11.12 -7.08
N SER A 389 -21.59 11.59 -6.61
CA SER A 389 -22.56 12.36 -7.43
C SER A 389 -22.04 13.75 -7.74
N LEU A 390 -21.38 14.49 -6.84
CA LEU A 390 -20.84 15.81 -7.22
C LEU A 390 -19.80 15.69 -8.35
N VAL A 391 -18.77 14.88 -8.12
CA VAL A 391 -17.67 14.69 -9.07
C VAL A 391 -18.23 14.06 -10.36
N GLY A 392 -19.12 13.09 -10.25
CA GLY A 392 -19.82 12.48 -11.39
C GLY A 392 -20.63 13.50 -12.20
N ASP A 393 -21.55 14.22 -11.57
CA ASP A 393 -22.40 15.24 -12.20
C ASP A 393 -21.55 16.35 -12.83
N PHE A 394 -20.51 16.82 -12.15
CA PHE A 394 -19.62 17.86 -12.68
C PHE A 394 -18.87 17.37 -13.92
N LEU A 395 -18.38 16.13 -13.89
CA LEU A 395 -17.70 15.51 -15.03
C LEU A 395 -18.64 15.22 -16.20
N GLU A 396 -19.85 14.73 -15.93
CA GLU A 396 -20.89 14.51 -16.94
C GLU A 396 -21.24 15.82 -17.65
N LYS A 397 -21.39 16.91 -16.89
CA LYS A 397 -21.60 18.24 -17.45
C LYS A 397 -20.43 18.74 -18.29
N LEU A 398 -19.19 18.55 -17.85
CA LEU A 398 -18.03 18.89 -18.67
C LEU A 398 -17.93 18.01 -19.92
N TYR A 399 -18.33 16.74 -19.84
CA TYR A 399 -18.38 15.82 -20.98
C TYR A 399 -19.38 16.29 -22.04
N ASP A 400 -20.56 16.73 -21.59
CA ASP A 400 -21.60 17.34 -22.43
C ASP A 400 -21.28 18.80 -22.84
N THR A 401 -20.12 19.32 -22.43
CA THR A 401 -19.69 20.72 -22.63
C THR A 401 -20.64 21.76 -21.99
N ASP A 402 -21.45 21.37 -21.01
CA ASP A 402 -22.24 22.25 -20.13
C ASP A 402 -21.36 22.83 -19.01
N VAL A 403 -20.39 23.66 -19.39
CA VAL A 403 -19.44 24.28 -18.44
C VAL A 403 -20.16 25.19 -17.44
N GLU A 404 -21.19 25.91 -17.89
CA GLU A 404 -21.98 26.78 -17.02
C GLU A 404 -22.71 25.98 -15.94
N GLY A 405 -23.38 24.89 -16.32
CA GLY A 405 -24.01 23.99 -15.36
C GLY A 405 -23.01 23.35 -14.40
N ALA A 406 -21.80 23.02 -14.86
CA ALA A 406 -20.73 22.49 -14.02
C ALA A 406 -20.32 23.52 -12.95
N MET A 407 -20.14 24.79 -13.33
CA MET A 407 -19.79 25.87 -12.40
C MET A 407 -20.90 26.19 -11.40
N VAL A 408 -22.16 26.17 -11.84
CA VAL A 408 -23.32 26.32 -10.93
C VAL A 408 -23.35 25.22 -9.89
N ARG A 409 -23.10 23.97 -10.30
CA ARG A 409 -23.04 22.81 -9.39
C ARG A 409 -21.90 22.95 -8.38
N LEU A 410 -20.72 23.37 -8.83
CA LEU A 410 -19.56 23.61 -7.97
C LEU A 410 -19.80 24.75 -6.96
N LYS A 411 -20.40 25.86 -7.39
CA LYS A 411 -20.78 26.98 -6.51
C LYS A 411 -21.77 26.54 -5.43
N ALA A 412 -22.83 25.80 -5.82
CA ALA A 412 -23.82 25.29 -4.88
C ALA A 412 -23.18 24.35 -3.84
N TYR A 413 -22.23 23.52 -4.26
CA TYR A 413 -21.49 22.64 -3.38
C TYR A 413 -20.64 23.39 -2.36
N LEU A 414 -19.82 24.36 -2.80
CA LEU A 414 -18.95 25.14 -1.91
C LEU A 414 -19.76 25.95 -0.88
N ALA A 415 -20.89 26.52 -1.30
CA ALA A 415 -21.82 27.20 -0.40
C ALA A 415 -22.38 26.26 0.68
N SER A 416 -22.56 24.97 0.39
CA SER A 416 -23.04 23.98 1.37
C SER A 416 -22.00 23.59 2.43
N ILE A 417 -20.71 23.62 2.08
CA ILE A 417 -19.59 23.28 2.97
C ILE A 417 -19.29 24.43 3.96
N SER A 418 -19.40 25.67 3.48
CA SER A 418 -19.11 26.93 4.18
C SER A 418 -19.74 27.07 5.58
N ASN A 419 -20.88 26.42 5.82
CA ASN A 419 -21.64 26.55 7.05
C ASN A 419 -21.12 25.74 8.25
N ARG A 420 -20.14 24.83 8.07
CA ARG A 420 -19.71 23.91 9.15
C ARG A 420 -18.21 23.76 9.36
N LEU A 421 -17.39 23.98 8.35
CA LEU A 421 -15.94 23.98 8.54
C LEU A 421 -15.49 25.34 9.08
N SER A 422 -14.47 25.33 9.91
CA SER A 422 -13.70 26.53 10.28
C SER A 422 -12.88 27.06 9.08
N ASN A 423 -13.46 27.07 7.87
CA ASN A 423 -12.86 27.56 6.63
C ASN A 423 -12.56 29.05 6.81
N LYS A 424 -11.31 29.37 7.09
CA LYS A 424 -10.86 30.74 7.33
C LYS A 424 -9.60 31.09 6.55
N SER A 425 -9.05 30.19 5.74
CA SER A 425 -7.81 30.42 5.01
C SER A 425 -7.88 30.04 3.53
N GLU A 426 -7.10 30.74 2.71
CA GLU A 426 -6.85 30.43 1.29
C GLU A 426 -6.39 28.97 1.09
N ARG A 427 -5.61 28.45 2.05
CA ARG A 427 -5.11 27.07 2.01
C ARG A 427 -6.22 26.02 2.11
N ASP A 428 -7.28 26.30 2.88
CA ASP A 428 -8.44 25.40 2.98
C ASP A 428 -9.20 25.36 1.65
N PHE A 429 -9.38 26.53 1.03
CA PHE A 429 -9.99 26.65 -0.30
C PHE A 429 -9.20 25.87 -1.36
N GLN A 430 -7.88 26.08 -1.42
CA GLN A 430 -7.00 25.34 -2.32
C GLN A 430 -7.07 23.82 -2.08
N THR A 431 -7.15 23.39 -0.82
CA THR A 431 -7.29 21.96 -0.47
C THR A 431 -8.57 21.35 -1.03
N VAL A 432 -9.71 22.07 -0.96
CA VAL A 432 -10.98 21.59 -1.51
C VAL A 432 -10.92 21.44 -3.03
N PHE A 433 -10.37 22.43 -3.74
CA PHE A 433 -10.22 22.35 -5.20
C PHE A 433 -9.25 21.25 -5.61
N TYR A 434 -8.11 21.14 -4.94
CA TYR A 434 -7.16 20.04 -5.13
C TYR A 434 -7.85 18.68 -4.96
N LEU A 435 -8.67 18.50 -3.93
CA LEU A 435 -9.42 17.25 -3.73
C LEU A 435 -10.40 16.99 -4.87
N ILE A 436 -11.19 17.99 -5.30
CA ILE A 436 -12.16 17.84 -6.39
C ILE A 436 -11.44 17.48 -7.70
N PHE A 437 -10.42 18.22 -8.09
CA PHE A 437 -9.68 17.99 -9.33
C PHE A 437 -8.93 16.64 -9.34
N ASN A 438 -8.31 16.23 -8.24
CA ASN A 438 -7.63 14.92 -8.22
C ASN A 438 -8.62 13.76 -8.20
N LEU A 439 -9.79 13.92 -7.56
CA LEU A 439 -10.88 12.94 -7.62
C LEU A 439 -11.45 12.86 -9.04
N MET A 440 -11.56 13.98 -9.78
CA MET A 440 -11.88 13.96 -11.21
C MET A 440 -10.78 13.26 -12.02
N GLY A 441 -9.51 13.47 -11.65
CA GLY A 441 -8.35 12.76 -12.15
C GLY A 441 -8.41 11.24 -11.99
N ALA A 442 -9.34 10.72 -11.18
CA ALA A 442 -9.64 9.29 -11.12
C ALA A 442 -10.43 8.77 -12.33
N HIS A 443 -11.28 9.61 -12.91
CA HIS A 443 -12.20 9.28 -13.99
C HIS A 443 -11.65 9.70 -15.35
N MET A 444 -10.80 10.73 -15.40
CA MET A 444 -10.18 11.24 -16.63
C MET A 444 -8.80 11.80 -16.38
N ARG A 445 -8.09 12.20 -17.45
CA ARG A 445 -6.81 12.88 -17.29
C ARG A 445 -7.08 14.27 -16.75
N VAL A 446 -6.52 14.56 -15.58
CA VAL A 446 -6.44 15.89 -14.99
C VAL A 446 -4.98 16.16 -14.66
N GLU A 447 -4.46 17.31 -15.07
CA GLU A 447 -3.12 17.77 -14.73
C GLU A 447 -3.18 18.95 -13.77
N GLU A 448 -2.67 18.74 -12.56
CA GLU A 448 -2.53 19.77 -11.53
C GLU A 448 -1.05 19.95 -11.23
N ASN A 449 -0.57 21.19 -11.16
CA ASN A 449 0.81 21.48 -10.77
C ASN A 449 0.85 22.76 -9.92
N SER A 450 0.78 22.61 -8.59
CA SER A 450 1.01 23.69 -7.64
C SER A 450 2.51 23.99 -7.47
N ALA A 451 3.15 24.48 -8.53
CA ALA A 451 4.44 25.14 -8.46
C ALA A 451 4.54 26.23 -9.55
N ILE A 452 4.74 27.47 -9.08
CA ILE A 452 5.00 28.73 -9.80
C ILE A 452 5.09 28.59 -11.34
N GLY A 453 4.05 29.06 -12.05
CA GLY A 453 4.04 29.24 -13.50
C GLY A 453 3.25 28.21 -14.33
N ARG A 454 2.29 27.50 -13.75
CA ARG A 454 1.37 26.56 -14.43
C ARG A 454 -0.08 26.76 -14.00
N ALA A 455 -1.04 26.30 -14.81
CA ALA A 455 -2.47 26.38 -14.51
C ALA A 455 -2.82 25.56 -13.25
N ASP A 456 -3.88 25.97 -12.55
CA ASP A 456 -4.34 25.27 -11.35
C ASP A 456 -4.88 23.86 -11.67
N ALA A 457 -5.64 23.71 -12.76
CA ALA A 457 -6.04 22.40 -13.25
C ALA A 457 -6.31 22.39 -14.76
N VAL A 458 -5.97 21.28 -15.42
CA VAL A 458 -6.32 21.02 -16.82
C VAL A 458 -7.09 19.71 -16.92
N VAL A 459 -8.32 19.76 -17.40
CA VAL A 459 -9.22 18.59 -17.55
C VAL A 459 -9.33 18.21 -19.02
N TYR A 460 -9.06 16.95 -19.34
CA TYR A 460 -9.09 16.43 -20.70
C TYR A 460 -10.34 15.57 -20.95
N MET A 461 -11.16 15.98 -21.90
CA MET A 461 -12.29 15.21 -22.44
C MET A 461 -11.97 14.68 -23.85
N PRO A 462 -12.79 13.75 -24.40
CA PRO A 462 -12.62 13.28 -25.77
C PRO A 462 -12.52 14.43 -26.78
N ASP A 463 -13.44 15.39 -26.71
CA ASP A 463 -13.59 16.46 -27.71
C ASP A 463 -13.11 17.85 -27.24
N ALA A 464 -12.77 18.00 -25.97
CA ALA A 464 -12.43 19.29 -25.37
C ALA A 464 -11.33 19.22 -24.31
N VAL A 465 -10.64 20.33 -24.08
CA VAL A 465 -9.70 20.54 -22.96
C VAL A 465 -10.13 21.80 -22.21
N PHE A 466 -10.26 21.66 -20.88
CA PHE A 466 -10.68 22.76 -20.01
C PHE A 466 -9.52 23.16 -19.09
N VAL A 467 -9.10 24.42 -19.16
CA VAL A 467 -8.04 24.99 -18.32
C VAL A 467 -8.69 25.88 -17.26
N PHE A 468 -8.50 25.51 -16.00
CA PHE A 468 -9.02 26.22 -14.82
C PHE A 468 -7.90 27.01 -14.15
N GLU A 469 -8.23 28.25 -13.77
CA GLU A 469 -7.41 29.11 -12.92
C GLU A 469 -8.29 29.72 -11.82
N LEU A 470 -7.81 29.66 -10.58
CA LEU A 470 -8.53 29.98 -9.37
C LEU A 470 -7.95 31.25 -8.73
N LYS A 471 -8.82 32.10 -8.19
CA LYS A 471 -8.46 33.26 -7.37
C LYS A 471 -9.18 33.21 -6.02
N TYR A 472 -8.48 33.65 -4.99
CA TYR A 472 -9.00 33.85 -3.65
C TYR A 472 -9.06 35.34 -3.37
N ASP A 473 -10.25 35.88 -3.13
CA ASP A 473 -10.52 37.32 -2.95
C ASP A 473 -9.95 38.21 -4.06
N GLY A 474 -10.01 37.74 -5.31
CA GLY A 474 -9.59 38.47 -6.52
C GLY A 474 -10.75 38.69 -7.48
N SER A 475 -10.55 38.32 -8.76
CA SER A 475 -11.61 38.32 -9.78
C SER A 475 -11.41 37.23 -10.85
N ALA A 476 -12.49 36.76 -11.46
CA ALA A 476 -12.41 35.80 -12.56
C ALA A 476 -11.68 36.40 -13.78
N ALA A 477 -11.73 37.72 -13.96
CA ALA A 477 -11.01 38.42 -15.02
C ALA A 477 -9.49 38.39 -14.82
N GLU A 478 -9.00 38.39 -13.58
CA GLU A 478 -7.57 38.18 -13.28
C GLU A 478 -7.14 36.74 -13.58
N ALA A 479 -7.98 35.76 -13.25
CA ALA A 479 -7.73 34.36 -13.60
C ALA A 479 -7.60 34.17 -15.12
N ILE A 480 -8.54 34.68 -15.91
CA ILE A 480 -8.47 34.61 -17.38
C ILE A 480 -7.22 35.30 -17.93
N ARG A 481 -6.89 36.50 -17.43
CA ARG A 481 -5.67 37.22 -17.85
C ARG A 481 -4.42 36.38 -17.58
N GLN A 482 -4.35 35.71 -16.45
CA GLN A 482 -3.21 34.84 -16.15
C GLN A 482 -3.12 33.64 -17.10
N ILE A 483 -4.25 33.01 -17.44
CA ILE A 483 -4.29 31.93 -18.44
C ILE A 483 -3.70 32.41 -19.78
N ASP A 484 -4.13 33.60 -20.24
CA ASP A 484 -3.69 34.22 -21.49
C ASP A 484 -2.18 34.58 -21.44
N GLU A 485 -1.74 35.30 -20.41
CA GLU A 485 -0.35 35.77 -20.26
C GLU A 485 0.66 34.62 -20.16
N LYS A 486 0.26 33.51 -19.53
CA LYS A 486 1.11 32.33 -19.38
C LYS A 486 1.00 31.36 -20.54
N GLY A 487 0.05 31.57 -21.47
CA GLY A 487 -0.13 30.74 -22.65
C GLY A 487 -0.47 29.29 -22.32
N TYR A 488 -1.27 29.05 -21.26
CA TYR A 488 -1.52 27.68 -20.78
C TYR A 488 -2.23 26.78 -21.80
N LEU A 489 -2.89 27.35 -22.81
CA LEU A 489 -3.56 26.60 -23.88
C LEU A 489 -2.65 26.23 -25.06
N ILE A 490 -1.47 26.86 -25.17
CA ILE A 490 -0.54 26.65 -26.29
C ILE A 490 -0.20 25.16 -26.48
N PRO A 491 0.10 24.36 -25.42
CA PRO A 491 0.43 22.94 -25.59
C PRO A 491 -0.67 22.09 -26.21
N TYR A 492 -1.94 22.54 -26.16
CA TYR A 492 -3.11 21.77 -26.59
C TYR A 492 -3.67 22.23 -27.94
N SER A 493 -3.15 23.34 -28.47
CA SER A 493 -3.61 23.94 -29.74
C SER A 493 -3.41 23.04 -30.96
N ALA A 494 -2.48 22.08 -30.90
CA ALA A 494 -2.20 21.14 -31.99
C ALA A 494 -3.09 19.89 -31.98
N ASP A 495 -3.85 19.66 -30.90
CA ASP A 495 -4.57 18.40 -30.67
C ASP A 495 -5.95 18.34 -31.36
N GLY A 496 -6.37 19.42 -32.04
CA GLY A 496 -7.65 19.50 -32.75
C GLY A 496 -8.90 19.51 -31.87
N LYS A 497 -8.73 19.61 -30.55
CA LYS A 497 -9.80 19.66 -29.54
C LYS A 497 -10.27 21.09 -29.29
N ARG A 498 -11.51 21.23 -28.84
CA ARG A 498 -12.06 22.52 -28.38
C ARG A 498 -11.36 22.93 -27.09
N LEU A 499 -10.93 24.19 -26.98
CA LEU A 499 -10.18 24.65 -25.82
C LEU A 499 -10.97 25.68 -25.04
N PHE A 500 -11.12 25.44 -23.74
CA PHE A 500 -11.86 26.32 -22.82
C PHE A 500 -10.94 26.90 -21.76
N LYS A 501 -11.08 28.22 -21.52
CA LYS A 501 -10.48 28.96 -20.41
C LYS A 501 -11.54 29.24 -19.37
N ILE A 502 -11.28 28.85 -18.13
CA ILE A 502 -12.22 29.00 -17.02
C ILE A 502 -11.50 29.71 -15.88
N GLY A 503 -11.85 30.98 -15.67
CA GLY A 503 -11.39 31.75 -14.53
C GLY A 503 -12.44 31.71 -13.43
N VAL A 504 -12.04 31.35 -12.21
CA VAL A 504 -12.95 31.20 -11.07
C VAL A 504 -12.47 32.05 -9.91
N ASN A 505 -13.37 32.82 -9.30
CA ASN A 505 -13.06 33.60 -8.11
C ASN A 505 -13.87 33.12 -6.91
N TYR A 506 -13.16 32.88 -5.81
CA TYR A 506 -13.76 32.56 -4.53
C TYR A 506 -13.70 33.76 -3.62
N ASP A 507 -14.85 34.10 -3.05
CA ASP A 507 -15.01 35.18 -2.09
C ASP A 507 -15.03 34.57 -0.69
N SER A 508 -14.07 34.96 0.14
CA SER A 508 -13.90 34.46 1.51
C SER A 508 -14.99 34.96 2.46
N THR A 509 -15.68 36.05 2.12
CA THR A 509 -16.81 36.62 2.87
C THR A 509 -18.09 35.84 2.56
N GLN A 510 -18.38 35.62 1.27
CA GLN A 510 -19.52 34.80 0.84
C GLN A 510 -19.26 33.30 1.03
N ARG A 511 -17.98 32.92 1.19
CA ARG A 511 -17.47 31.55 1.33
C ARG A 511 -17.95 30.62 0.23
N THR A 512 -17.99 31.14 -1.00
CA THR A 512 -18.33 30.40 -2.21
C THR A 512 -17.78 31.14 -3.42
N ILE A 513 -18.00 30.60 -4.61
CA ILE A 513 -17.64 31.25 -5.87
C ILE A 513 -18.53 32.49 -6.04
N SER A 514 -17.93 33.68 -6.08
CA SER A 514 -18.64 34.93 -6.36
C SER A 514 -18.94 35.06 -7.85
N ASP A 515 -17.92 34.81 -8.69
CA ASP A 515 -17.94 35.00 -10.14
C ASP A 515 -17.03 33.99 -10.87
N TRP A 516 -17.38 33.68 -12.12
CA TRP A 516 -16.55 32.90 -13.04
C TRP A 516 -16.69 33.44 -14.47
N ILE A 517 -15.68 33.19 -15.30
CA ILE A 517 -15.69 33.53 -16.73
C ILE A 517 -15.31 32.28 -17.51
N ILE A 518 -16.08 31.99 -18.56
CA ILE A 518 -15.84 30.91 -19.51
C ILE A 518 -15.54 31.54 -20.87
N LYS A 519 -14.44 31.15 -21.50
CA LYS A 519 -14.12 31.50 -22.90
C LYS A 519 -13.73 30.25 -23.67
N GLU A 520 -14.18 30.15 -24.91
CA GLU A 520 -13.71 29.16 -25.88
C GLU A 520 -12.77 29.86 -26.87
N ASP A 521 -11.62 29.26 -27.14
CA ASP A 521 -10.60 29.79 -28.07
C ASP A 521 -10.82 29.36 -29.53
#